data_AF-A0AAP2DUR0-F1
#
_entry.id   AF-A0AAP2DUR0-F1
#
_cell.length_a   1.000
_cell.length_b   1.000
_cell.length_c   1.000
_cell.angle_alpha   90.00
_cell.angle_beta   90.00
_cell.angle_gamma   90.00
#
_symmetry.space_group_name_H-M   'P 1'
#
loop_
_entity.id
_entity.type
_entity.pdbx_description
1 polymer ?
#
loop_
_entity_poly.entity_id
_entity_poly.type
_entity_poly.pdbx_seq_one_letter_code
_entity_poly.pdbx_strand_id
1 'polypeptide(L)'
;MKAMQYPSKKGVLTGSIMAIVLLLLVGEMLVLPFHENPIAYAVLALPVGLMAWTWFGTSYRIDAGHLYFASGPFRGKIALASITQVTCGETIWVGYRPASAGKGIVVRYNR
;
A
#
# COMPACT_ATOMS: atom_id res chain seq x y z
N MET A 1 24.94 9.18 -7.97
CA MET A 1 23.89 8.58 -8.81
C MET A 1 22.53 9.08 -8.32
N LYS A 2 21.62 9.45 -9.21
CA LYS A 2 20.34 10.11 -8.87
C LYS A 2 19.36 9.06 -8.34
N ALA A 3 18.84 9.26 -7.13
CA ALA A 3 17.84 8.36 -6.55
C ALA A 3 16.60 8.32 -7.45
N MET A 4 16.27 7.15 -8.00
CA MET A 4 15.13 6.98 -8.89
C MET A 4 13.92 6.54 -8.05
N GLN A 5 12.88 7.37 -8.04
CA GLN A 5 11.62 7.07 -7.36
C GLN A 5 10.68 6.36 -8.33
N TYR A 6 10.22 5.17 -7.98
CA TYR A 6 9.22 4.45 -8.77
C TYR A 6 7.86 4.51 -8.06
N PRO A 7 6.84 5.16 -8.66
CA PRO A 7 5.49 5.08 -8.13
C PRO A 7 4.97 3.66 -8.26
N SER A 8 4.26 3.18 -7.23
CA SER A 8 3.63 1.85 -7.26
C SER A 8 2.64 1.78 -8.42
N LYS A 9 2.73 0.75 -9.28
CA LYS A 9 1.67 0.46 -10.24
C LYS A 9 0.41 0.14 -9.44
N LYS A 10 -0.66 0.87 -9.69
CA LYS A 10 -1.97 0.66 -9.07
C LYS A 10 -2.78 -0.22 -10.00
N GLY A 11 -3.10 -1.44 -9.57
CA GLY A 11 -3.94 -2.35 -10.34
C GLY A 11 -5.38 -1.84 -10.38
N VAL A 12 -6.06 -1.97 -11.51
CA VAL A 12 -7.46 -1.53 -11.66
C VAL A 12 -8.35 -2.25 -10.64
N LEU A 13 -8.20 -3.56 -10.48
CA LEU A 13 -8.97 -4.36 -9.51
C LEU A 13 -8.76 -3.87 -8.06
N THR A 14 -7.50 -3.69 -7.65
CA THR A 14 -7.16 -3.21 -6.31
C THR A 14 -7.71 -1.81 -6.05
N GLY A 15 -7.63 -0.93 -7.06
CA GLY A 15 -8.23 0.40 -7.00
C GLY A 15 -9.75 0.36 -6.90
N SER A 16 -10.41 -0.48 -7.69
CA SER A 16 -11.87 -0.66 -7.66
C SER A 16 -12.35 -1.17 -6.31
N ILE A 17 -11.70 -2.19 -5.73
CA ILE A 17 -12.06 -2.71 -4.41
C ILE A 17 -11.88 -1.64 -3.34
N MET A 18 -10.75 -0.92 -3.34
CA MET A 18 -10.52 0.17 -2.39
C MET A 18 -11.55 1.29 -2.53
N ALA A 19 -11.92 1.66 -3.77
CA ALA A 19 -12.94 2.67 -4.02
C ALA A 19 -14.33 2.24 -3.54
N ILE A 20 -14.73 0.99 -3.77
CA ILE A 20 -16.01 0.44 -3.29
C ILE A 20 -16.07 0.48 -1.76
N VAL A 21 -15.01 0.00 -1.09
CA VAL A 21 -14.95 0.00 0.38
C VAL A 21 -14.98 1.43 0.93
N LEU A 22 -14.25 2.36 0.31
CA LEU A 22 -14.31 3.78 0.70
C LEU A 22 -15.71 4.37 0.52
N LEU A 23 -16.38 4.08 -0.59
CA LEU A 23 -17.75 4.54 -0.85
C LEU A 23 -18.75 4.00 0.17
N LEU A 24 -18.62 2.74 0.58
CA LEU A 24 -19.46 2.15 1.62
C LEU A 24 -19.26 2.87 2.96
N LEU A 25 -18.01 3.06 3.38
CA LEU A 25 -17.67 3.74 4.64
C LEU A 25 -18.13 5.21 4.66
N VAL A 26 -17.97 5.92 3.54
CA VAL A 26 -18.45 7.31 3.40
C VAL A 26 -19.98 7.37 3.34
N GLY A 27 -20.61 6.37 2.73
CA GLY A 27 -22.07 6.23 2.69
C GLY A 27 -22.66 6.11 4.09
N GLU A 28 -22.06 5.31 4.98
CA GLU A 28 -22.47 5.21 6.38
C GLU A 28 -22.35 6.54 7.13
N MET A 29 -21.29 7.31 6.86
CA MET A 29 -21.16 8.65 7.41
C MET A 29 -22.26 9.60 6.93
N LEU A 30 -22.75 9.50 5.69
CA LEU A 30 -23.84 10.38 5.22
C LEU A 30 -25.20 10.05 5.84
N VAL A 31 -25.43 8.80 6.24
CA VAL A 31 -26.71 8.35 6.82
C VAL A 31 -26.76 8.59 8.33
N LEU A 32 -25.63 8.49 9.03
CA LEU A 32 -25.56 8.67 10.46
C LEU A 32 -25.48 10.17 10.84
N PRO A 33 -26.36 10.69 11.71
CA PRO A 33 -26.26 12.06 12.19
C PRO A 33 -25.02 12.24 13.09
N PHE A 34 -24.06 13.05 12.64
CA PHE A 34 -22.79 13.32 13.34
C PHE A 34 -22.97 13.73 14.81
N HIS A 35 -23.97 14.57 15.06
CA HIS A 35 -24.20 15.14 16.38
C HIS A 35 -24.61 14.09 17.43
N GLU A 36 -25.28 13.02 17.01
CA GLU A 36 -25.78 11.98 17.92
C GLU A 36 -24.72 10.92 18.23
N ASN A 37 -23.78 10.67 17.31
CA ASN A 37 -22.83 9.57 17.41
C ASN A 37 -21.39 9.97 17.03
N PRO A 38 -20.76 10.92 17.75
CA PRO A 38 -19.39 11.37 17.44
C PRO A 38 -18.34 10.25 17.55
N ILE A 39 -18.56 9.28 18.45
CA ILE A 39 -17.69 8.12 18.62
C ILE A 39 -17.72 7.22 17.38
N ALA A 40 -18.91 6.97 16.81
CA ALA A 40 -19.04 6.15 15.60
C ALA A 40 -18.29 6.78 14.42
N TYR A 41 -18.36 8.10 14.28
CA TYR A 41 -17.60 8.83 13.27
C TYR A 41 -16.09 8.74 13.48
N ALA A 42 -15.60 8.85 14.71
CA ALA A 42 -14.17 8.68 15.01
C ALA A 42 -13.68 7.26 14.64
N VAL A 43 -14.48 6.23 14.94
CA VAL A 43 -14.18 4.85 14.60
C VAL A 43 -14.18 4.62 13.09
N LEU A 44 -15.12 5.22 12.35
CA LEU A 44 -15.20 5.13 10.88
C LEU A 44 -14.11 5.95 10.17
N ALA A 45 -13.66 7.07 10.77
CA ALA A 45 -12.61 7.91 10.19
C ALA A 45 -11.23 7.21 10.19
N LEU A 46 -10.95 6.36 11.18
CA LEU A 46 -9.70 5.61 11.29
C LEU A 46 -9.39 4.72 10.06
N PRO A 47 -10.27 3.78 9.64
CA PRO A 47 -10.02 2.95 8.48
C PRO A 47 -9.97 3.76 7.18
N VAL A 48 -10.79 4.81 7.03
CA VAL A 48 -10.75 5.71 5.85
C VAL A 48 -9.38 6.39 5.76
N GLY A 49 -8.90 6.97 6.85
CA GLY A 49 -7.59 7.61 6.92
C GLY A 49 -6.45 6.63 6.64
N LEU A 50 -6.52 5.41 7.20
CA LEU A 50 -5.50 4.37 7.01
C LEU A 50 -5.48 3.85 5.57
N MET A 51 -6.64 3.68 4.93
CA MET A 51 -6.75 3.32 3.52
C MET A 51 -6.21 4.43 2.61
N ALA A 52 -6.57 5.68 2.85
CA ALA A 52 -6.04 6.81 2.09
C ALA A 52 -4.50 6.90 2.24
N TRP A 53 -3.99 6.73 3.47
CA TRP A 53 -2.56 6.79 3.73
C TRP A 53 -1.78 5.67 3.04
N THR A 54 -2.27 4.43 3.06
CA THR A 54 -1.62 3.33 2.32
C THR A 54 -1.68 3.53 0.81
N TRP A 55 -2.73 4.19 0.29
CA TRP A 55 -2.88 4.46 -1.14
C TRP A 55 -1.94 5.56 -1.68
N PHE A 56 -1.72 6.63 -0.91
CA PHE A 56 -0.86 7.75 -1.32
C PHE A 56 0.57 7.65 -0.79
N GLY A 57 0.78 6.96 0.33
CA GLY A 57 2.08 6.79 0.97
C GLY A 57 2.90 5.61 0.46
N THR A 58 2.53 5.01 -0.67
CA THR A 58 3.27 3.90 -1.29
C THR A 58 4.34 4.43 -2.23
N SER A 59 5.62 4.33 -1.83
CA SER A 59 6.75 4.77 -2.65
C SER A 59 7.91 3.80 -2.57
N TYR A 60 8.62 3.65 -3.69
CA TYR A 60 9.85 2.88 -3.78
C TYR A 60 11.00 3.80 -4.14
N ARG A 61 12.13 3.60 -3.45
CA ARG A 61 13.37 4.31 -3.73
C ARG A 61 14.52 3.32 -3.74
N ILE A 62 15.31 3.35 -4.81
CA ILE A 62 16.53 2.57 -4.91
C ILE A 62 17.71 3.52 -4.72
N ASP A 63 18.62 3.17 -3.82
CA ASP A 63 19.89 3.86 -3.61
C ASP A 63 21.05 2.86 -3.62
N ALA A 64 22.29 3.33 -3.75
CA ALA A 64 23.55 2.60 -4.00
C ALA A 64 23.86 1.44 -3.03
N GLY A 65 23.03 0.38 -3.05
CA GLY A 65 23.13 -0.81 -2.19
C GLY A 65 21.82 -1.23 -1.52
N HIS A 66 20.76 -0.42 -1.54
CA HIS A 66 19.52 -0.68 -0.80
C HIS A 66 18.25 -0.32 -1.60
N LEU A 67 17.25 -1.19 -1.50
CA LEU A 67 15.88 -0.96 -1.92
C LEU A 67 15.05 -0.53 -0.71
N TYR A 68 14.59 0.72 -0.72
CA TYR A 68 13.68 1.26 0.27
C TYR A 68 12.24 1.15 -0.22
N PHE A 69 11.36 0.66 0.64
CA PHE A 69 9.92 0.65 0.41
C PHE A 69 9.22 1.36 1.57
N ALA A 70 8.25 2.19 1.23
CA ALA A 70 7.33 2.80 2.19
C ALA A 70 5.90 2.53 1.71
N SER A 71 5.02 2.12 2.62
CA SER A 71 3.58 1.92 2.41
C SER A 71 2.85 2.30 3.70
N GLY A 72 2.39 3.55 3.77
CA GLY A 72 1.76 4.07 4.99
C GLY A 72 2.69 4.00 6.22
N PRO A 73 2.27 3.38 7.34
CA PRO A 73 3.10 3.24 8.54
C PRO A 73 4.25 2.24 8.36
N PHE A 74 4.17 1.38 7.34
CA PHE A 74 5.16 0.35 7.09
C PHE A 74 6.28 0.90 6.23
N ARG A 75 7.50 0.94 6.78
CA ARG A 75 8.70 1.37 6.09
C ARG A 75 9.78 0.33 6.29
N GLY A 76 10.45 -0.06 5.22
CA GLY A 76 11.52 -1.03 5.27
C GLY A 76 12.61 -0.76 4.24
N LYS A 77 13.76 -1.37 4.48
CA LYS A 77 14.91 -1.36 3.58
C LYS A 77 15.39 -2.79 3.38
N ILE A 78 15.70 -3.13 2.14
CA ILE A 78 16.22 -4.43 1.72
C ILE A 78 17.59 -4.16 1.11
N ALA A 79 18.64 -4.83 1.58
CA ALA A 79 19.96 -4.74 0.95
C ALA A 79 19.92 -5.44 -0.42
N LEU A 80 20.42 -4.79 -1.46
CA LEU A 80 20.48 -5.38 -2.80
C LEU A 80 21.34 -6.67 -2.80
N ALA A 81 22.37 -6.72 -1.96
CA ALA A 81 23.24 -7.88 -1.80
C ALA A 81 22.56 -9.10 -1.15
N SER A 82 21.46 -8.91 -0.41
CA SER A 82 20.73 -10.03 0.21
C SER A 82 19.65 -10.63 -0.69
N ILE A 83 19.45 -10.05 -1.89
CA ILE A 83 18.48 -10.52 -2.87
C ILE A 83 19.06 -11.75 -3.58
N THR A 84 18.41 -12.89 -3.43
CA THR A 84 18.81 -14.15 -4.07
C THR A 84 18.10 -14.38 -5.40
N GLN A 85 16.88 -13.86 -5.57
CA GLN A 85 16.12 -14.04 -6.79
C GLN A 85 15.16 -12.86 -7.03
N VAL A 86 15.08 -12.43 -8.29
CA VAL A 86 14.10 -11.43 -8.76
C VAL A 86 13.26 -12.06 -9.86
N THR A 87 11.96 -12.24 -9.61
CA THR A 87 11.01 -12.70 -10.64
C THR A 87 10.14 -11.54 -11.10
N CYS A 88 10.14 -11.26 -12.40
CA CYS A 88 9.30 -10.23 -13.00
C CYS A 88 8.01 -10.85 -13.54
N GLY A 89 6.87 -10.15 -13.37
CA GLY A 89 5.59 -10.58 -13.94
C GLY A 89 4.87 -11.65 -13.11
N GLU A 90 5.38 -11.98 -11.93
CA GLU A 90 4.76 -12.95 -11.02
C GLU A 90 3.71 -12.26 -10.13
N THR A 91 2.53 -12.87 -10.03
CA THR A 91 1.49 -12.46 -9.09
C THR A 91 1.51 -13.43 -7.93
N ILE A 92 2.20 -13.06 -6.85
CA ILE A 92 1.98 -13.71 -5.55
C ILE A 92 0.55 -13.34 -5.08
N TRP A 93 -0.06 -14.07 -4.15
CA TRP A 93 -1.36 -13.72 -3.56
C TRP A 93 -1.29 -13.51 -2.04
N VAL A 94 -0.28 -14.06 -1.37
CA VAL A 94 -0.16 -14.14 0.10
C VAL A 94 1.20 -13.63 0.55
N GLY A 95 1.27 -12.98 1.73
CA GLY A 95 2.52 -12.51 2.35
C GLY A 95 2.76 -11.01 2.26
N TYR A 96 3.81 -10.55 2.95
CA TYR A 96 4.14 -9.13 3.10
C TYR A 96 4.68 -8.56 1.78
N ARG A 97 3.79 -7.97 0.97
CA ARG A 97 4.16 -7.27 -0.25
C ARG A 97 3.86 -5.79 -0.13
N PRO A 98 4.88 -4.92 -0.11
CA PRO A 98 4.65 -3.50 -0.28
C PRO A 98 4.08 -3.13 -1.67
N ALA A 99 3.82 -4.11 -2.55
CA ALA A 99 3.34 -3.91 -3.92
C ALA A 99 1.82 -4.16 -4.04
N SER A 100 1.10 -3.12 -4.46
CA SER A 100 -0.35 -3.08 -4.62
C SER A 100 -0.87 -3.56 -5.98
N ALA A 101 -0.03 -4.16 -6.84
CA ALA A 101 -0.43 -4.62 -8.18
C ALA A 101 0.05 -6.04 -8.51
N GLY A 102 -0.79 -6.76 -9.26
CA GLY A 102 -0.44 -8.02 -9.92
C GLY A 102 0.55 -7.83 -11.08
N LYS A 103 1.25 -8.90 -11.45
CA LYS A 103 2.39 -8.88 -12.40
C LYS A 103 3.53 -7.93 -11.97
N GLY A 104 3.77 -7.86 -10.67
CA GLY A 104 4.84 -7.05 -10.09
C GLY A 104 6.22 -7.71 -10.21
N ILE A 105 7.21 -7.07 -9.57
CA ILE A 105 8.52 -7.66 -9.34
C ILE A 105 8.51 -8.31 -7.96
N VAL A 106 8.78 -9.60 -7.90
CA VAL A 106 8.94 -10.37 -6.67
C VAL A 106 10.42 -10.46 -6.36
N VAL A 107 10.82 -9.98 -5.18
CA VAL A 107 12.18 -10.05 -4.69
C VAL A 107 12.24 -11.06 -3.54
N ARG A 108 13.01 -12.14 -3.71
CA ARG A 108 13.32 -13.11 -2.65
C ARG A 108 14.67 -12.74 -2.03
N TYR A 109 14.72 -12.63 -0.71
CA TYR A 109 15.90 -12.20 0.04
C TYR A 109 15.98 -12.97 1.37
N ASN A 110 17.18 -13.06 1.96
CA ASN A 110 17.45 -13.80 3.21
C ASN A 110 16.95 -15.26 3.18
N ARG A 111 17.52 -16.08 2.30
CA ARG A 111 17.33 -17.53 2.37
C ARG A 111 18.24 -18.14 3.42
#